data_AF-V5HHP0-F1
#
_entry.id   AF-V5HHP0-F1
#
_cell.length_a   1.000
_cell.length_b   1.000
_cell.length_c   1.000
_cell.angle_alpha   90.00
_cell.angle_beta   90.00
_cell.angle_gamma   90.00
#
_symmetry.space_group_name_H-M   'P 1'
#
loop_
_entity.id
_entity.type
_entity.pdbx_description
1 polymer ?
#
loop_
_entity_poly.entity_id
_entity_poly.type
_entity_poly.pdbx_seq_one_letter_code
_entity_poly.pdbx_strand_id
1 'polypeptide(L)'
;FNVEVKLVVDRQHHRHFKSFGDLIKYLLLIITMMSHRYQDVTSPKVKFLLVQLERHNDTYFSDTVRGPDPMNPKGKHKLFLNAEKTMEKLVQTHGTSTADVVVLITGMDLTGVSNGKQNPGLAGRAYVGAVCALTYKVAVVEDVATTYSGVSVLSHELGHALGMPHDGESPQWHDPANTWTQCKASDEYLMAPTDGGRNSGHFSRCSIAAFRLFVKTLKAECFLVKSKTRYSQTPKELPGLKMNATRLCKKTYSKFKHVTSRLTTEFSARCQILCCIHDLGYCYAKNMIDGMSCGNSKTCLRHKCGYHGH
;
A
#
# COMPACT_ATOMS: atom_id res chain seq x y z
N PHE A 1 -4.73 8.30 -18.00
CA PHE A 1 -4.16 9.13 -16.93
C PHE A 1 -2.87 8.48 -16.46
N ASN A 2 -1.72 9.12 -16.69
CA ASN A 2 -0.43 8.62 -16.23
C ASN A 2 -0.08 9.36 -14.93
N VAL A 3 0.38 8.64 -13.91
CA VAL A 3 0.75 9.19 -12.61
C VAL A 3 2.24 8.95 -12.41
N GLU A 4 3.02 10.01 -12.37
CA GLU A 4 4.45 9.97 -12.11
C GLU A 4 4.70 9.88 -10.60
N VAL A 5 5.23 8.73 -10.15
CA VAL A 5 5.46 8.42 -8.75
C VAL A 5 6.94 8.56 -8.43
N LYS A 6 7.25 9.32 -7.39
CA LYS A 6 8.55 9.30 -6.72
C LYS A 6 8.46 8.44 -5.47
N LEU A 7 9.40 7.51 -5.29
CA LEU A 7 9.53 6.74 -4.05
C LEU A 7 10.69 7.27 -3.22
N VAL A 8 10.43 7.47 -1.93
CA VAL A 8 11.40 7.76 -0.88
C VAL A 8 11.42 6.54 0.04
N VAL A 9 12.60 6.02 0.37
CA VAL A 9 12.73 4.80 1.17
C VAL A 9 13.67 5.02 2.33
N ASP A 10 13.20 4.76 3.54
CA ASP A 10 13.99 4.96 4.75
C ASP A 10 14.96 3.81 5.05
N ARG A 11 15.86 4.06 6.00
CA ARG A 11 16.83 3.07 6.49
C ARG A 11 16.18 1.81 7.04
N GLN A 12 15.03 1.93 7.69
CA GLN A 12 14.37 0.79 8.33
C GLN A 12 13.86 -0.20 7.29
N HIS A 13 13.51 0.27 6.09
CA HIS A 13 13.17 -0.56 4.94
C HIS A 13 14.41 -1.01 4.16
N HIS A 14 15.20 -0.07 3.64
CA HIS A 14 16.20 -0.38 2.62
C HIS A 14 17.37 -1.23 3.14
N ARG A 15 17.62 -1.25 4.47
CA ARG A 15 18.69 -2.07 5.09
C ARG A 15 18.49 -3.58 4.92
N HIS A 16 17.29 -4.02 4.54
CA HIS A 16 16.97 -5.43 4.34
C HIS A 16 17.36 -5.97 2.96
N PHE A 17 17.90 -5.12 2.08
CA PHE A 17 18.35 -5.49 0.74
C PHE A 17 19.89 -5.48 0.66
N LYS A 18 20.46 -6.46 -0.04
CA LYS A 18 21.92 -6.61 -0.18
C LYS A 18 22.53 -5.50 -1.03
N SER A 19 21.80 -5.05 -2.05
CA SER A 19 22.23 -4.02 -2.99
C SER A 19 21.10 -3.06 -3.32
N PHE A 20 21.44 -1.87 -3.83
CA PHE A 20 20.45 -0.92 -4.31
C PHE A 20 19.66 -1.45 -5.52
N GLY A 21 20.29 -2.29 -6.34
CA GLY A 21 19.61 -2.98 -7.44
C GLY A 21 18.52 -3.95 -6.97
N ASP A 22 18.74 -4.65 -5.85
CA ASP A 22 17.72 -5.55 -5.28
C ASP A 22 16.53 -4.76 -4.72
N LEU A 23 16.79 -3.61 -4.10
CA LEU A 23 15.74 -2.69 -3.66
C LEU A 23 14.92 -2.19 -4.87
N ILE A 24 15.58 -1.73 -5.94
CA ILE A 24 14.90 -1.27 -7.16
C ILE A 24 13.99 -2.36 -7.72
N LYS A 25 14.49 -3.59 -7.88
CA LYS A 25 13.71 -4.73 -8.36
C LYS A 25 12.48 -5.00 -7.50
N TYR A 26 12.64 -4.95 -6.17
CA TYR A 26 11.55 -5.15 -5.22
C TYR A 26 10.47 -4.06 -5.34
N LEU A 27 10.86 -2.79 -5.42
CA LEU A 27 9.92 -1.67 -5.52
C LEU A 27 9.21 -1.63 -6.88
N LEU A 28 9.90 -1.99 -7.97
CA LEU A 28 9.28 -2.15 -9.29
C LEU A 28 8.19 -3.23 -9.26
N LEU A 29 8.43 -4.33 -8.55
CA LEU A 29 7.42 -5.38 -8.34
C LEU A 29 6.24 -4.89 -7.48
N ILE A 30 6.48 -4.09 -6.44
CA ILE A 30 5.41 -3.42 -5.68
C ILE A 30 4.53 -2.57 -6.60
N ILE A 31 5.13 -1.68 -7.40
CA ILE A 31 4.40 -0.81 -8.35
C ILE A 31 3.64 -1.65 -9.39
N THR A 32 4.21 -2.77 -9.82
CA THR A 32 3.56 -3.68 -10.77
C THR A 32 2.31 -4.30 -10.15
N MET A 33 2.44 -4.96 -9.00
CA MET A 33 1.31 -5.59 -8.29
C MET A 33 0.24 -4.58 -7.85
N MET A 34 0.65 -3.38 -7.43
CA MET A 34 -0.26 -2.28 -7.17
C MET A 34 -0.99 -1.87 -8.46
N SER A 35 -0.29 -1.75 -9.60
CA SER A 35 -0.92 -1.40 -10.88
C SER A 35 -1.95 -2.43 -11.32
N HIS A 36 -1.76 -3.72 -10.99
CA HIS A 36 -2.79 -4.74 -11.21
C HIS A 36 -4.11 -4.42 -10.47
N ARG A 37 -4.08 -3.80 -9.28
CA ARG A 37 -5.30 -3.42 -8.54
C ARG A 37 -6.14 -2.38 -9.27
N TYR A 38 -5.50 -1.51 -10.04
CA TYR A 38 -6.15 -0.45 -10.83
C TYR A 38 -6.71 -0.90 -12.18
N GLN A 39 -6.61 -2.19 -12.54
CA GLN A 39 -7.09 -2.68 -13.83
C GLN A 39 -8.60 -2.47 -14.07
N ASP A 40 -9.40 -2.38 -13.01
CA ASP A 40 -10.85 -2.12 -13.12
C ASP A 40 -11.15 -0.64 -13.39
N VAL A 41 -10.17 0.25 -13.19
CA VAL A 41 -10.26 1.68 -13.47
C VAL A 41 -10.00 1.90 -14.97
N THR A 42 -11.05 1.88 -15.78
CA THR A 42 -10.92 1.87 -17.25
C THR A 42 -11.18 3.21 -17.95
N SER A 43 -11.87 4.15 -17.29
CA SER A 43 -12.29 5.43 -17.91
C SER A 43 -12.06 6.59 -16.93
N PRO A 44 -10.93 7.32 -17.05
CA PRO A 44 -9.74 6.95 -17.84
C PRO A 44 -8.95 5.81 -17.20
N LYS A 45 -8.23 5.01 -18.01
CA LYS A 45 -7.22 4.07 -17.50
C LYS A 45 -6.15 4.81 -16.71
N VAL A 46 -5.76 4.28 -15.56
CA VAL A 46 -4.65 4.79 -14.74
C VAL A 46 -3.39 3.97 -15.00
N LYS A 47 -2.26 4.64 -15.21
CA LYS A 47 -0.93 4.02 -15.36
C LYS A 47 0.04 4.71 -14.41
N PHE A 48 0.80 3.94 -13.65
CA PHE A 48 1.80 4.49 -12.73
C PHE A 48 3.19 4.36 -13.33
N LEU A 49 3.96 5.43 -13.26
CA LEU A 49 5.32 5.52 -13.78
C LEU A 49 6.24 5.83 -12.60
N LEU A 50 7.11 4.89 -12.23
CA LEU A 50 8.17 5.18 -11.26
C LEU A 50 9.22 6.06 -11.95
N VAL A 51 9.28 7.34 -11.59
CA VAL A 51 10.17 8.33 -12.24
C VAL A 51 11.43 8.61 -11.44
N GLN A 52 11.38 8.42 -10.12
CA GLN A 52 12.52 8.66 -9.23
C GLN A 52 12.45 7.75 -8.00
N LEU A 53 13.61 7.27 -7.58
CA LEU A 53 13.80 6.53 -6.32
C LEU A 53 14.91 7.18 -5.52
N GLU A 54 14.62 7.53 -4.28
CA GLU A 54 15.60 7.99 -3.29
C GLU A 54 15.62 7.03 -2.10
N ARG A 55 16.83 6.63 -1.68
CA ARG A 55 17.02 5.94 -0.41
C ARG A 55 17.76 6.87 0.54
N HIS A 56 17.35 6.91 1.80
CA HIS A 56 17.94 7.79 2.79
C HIS A 56 18.29 7.03 4.07
N ASN A 57 19.48 7.30 4.60
CA ASN A 57 19.88 6.82 5.92
C ASN A 57 19.37 7.72 7.06
N ASP A 58 19.09 8.98 6.74
CA ASP A 58 18.68 10.02 7.67
C ASP A 58 17.14 10.05 7.82
N THR A 59 16.64 10.86 8.74
CA THR A 59 15.21 10.92 9.10
C THR A 59 14.63 12.33 9.03
N TYR A 60 15.27 13.25 8.30
CA TYR A 60 14.85 14.66 8.24
C TYR A 60 13.43 14.84 7.64
N PHE A 61 12.97 13.86 6.86
CA PHE A 61 11.66 13.80 6.22
C PHE A 61 10.59 13.07 7.05
N SER A 62 10.90 12.64 8.28
CA SER A 62 9.96 11.85 9.10
C SER A 62 10.01 12.18 10.59
N ASP A 63 9.00 11.73 11.33
CA ASP A 63 8.91 11.91 12.77
C ASP A 63 8.49 10.62 13.46
N THR A 64 8.91 10.43 14.71
CA THR A 64 8.66 9.20 15.47
C THR A 64 8.07 9.48 16.83
N VAL A 65 7.26 8.56 17.33
CA VAL A 65 6.65 8.64 18.65
C VAL A 65 6.74 7.29 19.36
N ARG A 66 6.88 7.29 20.69
CA ARG A 66 6.83 6.06 21.49
C ARG A 66 5.42 5.77 21.96
N GLY A 67 5.02 4.51 21.91
CA GLY A 67 3.71 4.05 22.37
C GLY A 67 3.72 2.58 22.79
N PRO A 68 2.61 2.09 23.39
CA PRO A 68 2.47 0.67 23.71
C PRO A 68 2.49 -0.18 22.44
N ASP A 69 3.16 -1.32 22.47
CA ASP A 69 3.19 -2.28 21.36
C ASP A 69 1.94 -3.18 21.43
N PRO A 70 1.05 -3.18 20.42
CA PRO A 70 -0.12 -4.06 20.42
C PRO A 70 0.23 -5.55 20.52
N MET A 71 1.40 -5.96 20.02
CA MET A 71 1.88 -7.35 20.10
C MET A 71 2.59 -7.66 21.41
N ASN A 72 2.92 -6.64 22.21
CA ASN A 72 3.51 -6.81 23.54
C ASN A 72 3.03 -5.70 24.50
N PRO A 73 1.75 -5.70 24.92
CA PRO A 73 1.16 -4.58 25.68
C PRO A 73 1.79 -4.36 27.06
N LYS A 74 2.38 -5.41 27.66
CA LYS A 74 3.09 -5.37 28.94
C LYS A 74 4.58 -5.04 28.79
N GLY A 75 5.06 -4.91 27.56
CA GLY A 75 6.45 -4.63 27.24
C GLY A 75 6.81 -3.15 27.33
N LYS A 76 8.07 -2.84 27.00
CA LYS A 76 8.52 -1.46 26.85
C LYS A 76 7.82 -0.81 25.66
N HIS A 77 7.56 0.49 25.75
CA HIS A 77 7.05 1.25 24.62
C HIS A 77 7.94 1.10 23.38
N LYS A 78 7.31 0.77 22.27
CA LYS A 78 7.91 0.67 20.94
C LYS A 78 7.97 2.04 20.28
N LEU A 79 8.92 2.22 19.38
CA LEU A 79 9.01 3.41 18.53
C LEU A 79 8.21 3.19 17.24
N PHE A 80 7.27 4.08 16.96
CA PHE A 80 6.44 4.11 15.76
C PHE A 80 6.79 5.32 14.88
N LEU A 81 6.48 5.23 13.60
CA LEU A 81 6.47 6.39 12.72
C LEU A 81 5.16 7.17 12.94
N ASN A 82 5.28 8.45 13.27
CA ASN A 82 4.11 9.32 13.44
C ASN A 82 3.63 9.77 12.06
N ALA A 83 2.47 9.26 11.63
CA ALA A 83 1.98 9.50 10.27
C ALA A 83 1.71 10.98 9.99
N GLU A 84 1.00 11.69 10.87
CA GLU A 84 0.62 13.09 10.68
C GLU A 84 1.85 14.00 10.57
N LYS A 85 2.77 13.93 11.53
CA LYS A 85 4.00 14.75 11.51
C LYS A 85 4.95 14.35 10.38
N THR A 86 4.97 13.06 10.00
CA THR A 86 5.76 12.62 8.85
C THR A 86 5.20 13.18 7.54
N MET A 87 3.88 13.20 7.38
CA MET A 87 3.25 13.84 6.21
C MET A 87 3.61 15.33 6.12
N GLU A 88 3.56 16.07 7.23
CA GLU A 88 3.99 17.48 7.28
C GLU A 88 5.45 17.66 6.84
N LYS A 89 6.37 16.84 7.36
CA LYS A 89 7.79 16.88 6.99
C LYS A 89 8.03 16.47 5.54
N LEU A 90 7.31 15.49 5.01
CA LEU A 90 7.38 15.11 3.60
C LEU A 90 6.93 16.26 2.68
N VAL A 91 5.89 17.00 3.07
CA VAL A 91 5.49 18.21 2.32
C VAL A 91 6.61 19.25 2.33
N GLN A 92 7.21 19.52 3.49
CA GLN A 92 8.31 20.50 3.60
C GLN A 92 9.56 20.11 2.80
N THR A 93 9.87 18.82 2.74
CA THR A 93 11.13 18.31 2.16
C THR A 93 11.02 17.86 0.71
N HIS A 94 9.82 17.49 0.27
CA HIS A 94 9.57 16.91 -1.06
C HIS A 94 8.37 17.52 -1.81
N GLY A 95 7.66 18.49 -1.24
CA GLY A 95 6.50 19.13 -1.88
C GLY A 95 6.81 19.78 -3.24
N THR A 96 8.06 20.20 -3.45
CA THR A 96 8.55 20.78 -4.72
C THR A 96 8.93 19.75 -5.78
N SER A 97 8.78 18.45 -5.51
CA SER A 97 9.05 17.40 -6.50
C SER A 97 8.26 17.63 -7.79
N THR A 98 8.84 17.33 -8.95
CA THR A 98 8.15 17.40 -10.23
C THR A 98 7.20 16.23 -10.47
N ALA A 99 7.37 15.13 -9.72
CA ALA A 99 6.47 13.98 -9.72
C ALA A 99 5.03 14.39 -9.33
N ASP A 100 4.06 13.60 -9.76
CA ASP A 100 2.65 13.84 -9.46
C ASP A 100 2.30 13.44 -8.04
N VAL A 101 3.04 12.49 -7.46
CA VAL A 101 2.95 12.08 -6.06
C VAL A 101 4.28 11.56 -5.54
N VAL A 102 4.61 11.88 -4.29
CA VAL A 102 5.77 11.36 -3.57
C VAL A 102 5.31 10.40 -2.49
N VAL A 103 5.86 9.18 -2.45
CA VAL A 103 5.48 8.19 -1.44
C VAL A 103 6.69 7.77 -0.63
N LEU A 104 6.60 7.91 0.69
CA LEU A 104 7.54 7.30 1.63
C LEU A 104 7.13 5.84 1.86
N ILE A 105 8.04 4.91 1.57
CA ILE A 105 7.93 3.51 1.98
C ILE A 105 8.86 3.28 3.17
N THR A 106 8.29 2.86 4.29
CA THR A 106 9.02 2.64 5.55
C THR A 106 8.92 1.18 6.01
N GLY A 107 9.97 0.72 6.70
CA GLY A 107 9.96 -0.55 7.44
C GLY A 107 9.54 -0.39 8.91
N MET A 108 9.16 0.80 9.34
CA MET A 108 8.62 1.06 10.68
C MET A 108 7.11 0.83 10.71
N ASP A 109 6.61 0.32 11.84
CA ASP A 109 5.18 0.34 12.12
C ASP A 109 4.68 1.79 12.23
N LEU A 110 3.60 2.09 11.51
CA LEU A 110 2.94 3.39 11.56
C LEU A 110 2.01 3.52 12.77
N THR A 111 1.80 4.76 13.20
CA THR A 111 0.71 5.10 14.11
C THR A 111 0.13 6.46 13.72
N GLY A 112 -1.19 6.56 13.73
CA GLY A 112 -1.88 7.84 13.66
C GLY A 112 -1.92 8.49 15.04
N VAL A 113 -1.68 9.79 15.12
CA VAL A 113 -1.75 10.56 16.36
C VAL A 113 -2.81 11.64 16.23
N SER A 114 -3.91 11.49 16.98
CA SER A 114 -4.97 12.48 17.03
C SER A 114 -5.34 12.77 18.48
N ASN A 115 -5.34 14.04 18.87
CA ASN A 115 -5.66 14.50 20.23
C ASN A 115 -4.87 13.73 21.33
N GLY A 116 -3.59 13.46 21.08
CA GLY A 116 -2.71 12.72 21.98
C GLY A 116 -2.93 11.20 22.03
N LYS A 117 -3.94 10.67 21.33
CA LYS A 117 -4.21 9.23 21.24
C LYS A 117 -3.54 8.63 20.00
N GLN A 118 -2.85 7.52 20.20
CA GLN A 118 -2.19 6.75 19.14
C GLN A 118 -3.16 5.70 18.56
N ASN A 119 -3.17 5.57 17.24
CA ASN A 119 -3.85 4.51 16.51
C ASN A 119 -2.79 3.62 15.82
N PRO A 120 -2.31 2.57 16.48
CA PRO A 120 -1.28 1.68 15.94
C PRO A 120 -1.82 0.69 14.90
N GLY A 121 -3.10 0.78 14.52
CA GLY A 121 -3.69 0.01 13.42
C GLY A 121 -3.53 0.67 12.05
N LEU A 122 -2.99 1.88 11.98
CA LEU A 122 -2.76 2.62 10.73
C LEU A 122 -1.55 2.03 9.98
N ALA A 123 -1.72 1.64 8.72
CA ALA A 123 -0.64 1.13 7.88
C ALA A 123 -0.16 2.13 6.81
N GLY A 124 -0.95 3.15 6.49
CA GLY A 124 -0.63 4.14 5.47
C GLY A 124 -1.41 5.44 5.70
N ARG A 125 -1.00 6.50 4.99
CA ARG A 125 -1.73 7.77 4.95
C ARG A 125 -1.41 8.54 3.68
N ALA A 126 -2.43 9.11 3.05
CA ALA A 126 -2.32 10.07 1.95
C ALA A 126 -3.28 11.25 2.14
N TYR A 127 -3.00 12.35 1.45
CA TYR A 127 -3.99 13.41 1.28
C TYR A 127 -4.96 13.05 0.15
N VAL A 128 -6.26 13.17 0.42
CA VAL A 128 -7.30 12.85 -0.56
C VAL A 128 -7.31 13.87 -1.70
N GLY A 129 -7.30 13.40 -2.94
CA GLY A 129 -7.32 14.25 -4.13
C GLY A 129 -6.07 15.10 -4.33
N ALA A 130 -4.94 14.68 -3.77
CA ALA A 130 -3.69 15.47 -3.80
C ALA A 130 -2.77 15.14 -4.97
N VAL A 131 -3.10 14.19 -5.86
CA VAL A 131 -2.27 13.92 -7.04
C VAL A 131 -2.12 15.21 -7.88
N CYS A 132 -0.89 15.50 -8.31
CA CYS A 132 -0.51 16.73 -9.03
C CYS A 132 -0.75 18.06 -8.29
N ALA A 133 -1.15 18.04 -7.02
CA ALA A 133 -1.31 19.27 -6.25
C ALA A 133 0.05 20.01 -6.15
N LEU A 134 0.00 21.34 -6.05
CA LEU A 134 1.21 22.17 -5.91
C LEU A 134 1.98 21.83 -4.62
N THR A 135 1.26 21.41 -3.59
CA THR A 135 1.75 20.96 -2.28
C THR A 135 0.87 19.80 -1.79
N TYR A 136 1.20 19.14 -0.68
CA TYR A 136 0.46 18.02 -0.10
C TYR A 136 0.35 16.74 -0.95
N LYS A 137 1.00 16.68 -2.12
CA LYS A 137 1.07 15.48 -2.99
C LYS A 137 2.01 14.40 -2.45
N VAL A 138 1.87 14.07 -1.18
CA VAL A 138 2.69 13.10 -0.46
C VAL A 138 1.82 11.99 0.13
N ALA A 139 2.42 10.81 0.34
CA ALA A 139 1.84 9.71 1.08
C ALA A 139 2.93 8.95 1.87
N VAL A 140 2.53 8.21 2.89
CA VAL A 140 3.38 7.30 3.65
C VAL A 140 2.75 5.91 3.70
N VAL A 141 3.56 4.88 3.52
CA VAL A 141 3.14 3.48 3.42
C VAL A 141 4.08 2.59 4.23
N GLU A 142 3.50 1.75 5.08
CA GLU A 142 4.21 0.65 5.74
C GLU A 142 4.44 -0.52 4.77
N ASP A 143 5.67 -1.01 4.72
CA ASP A 143 6.01 -2.27 4.07
C ASP A 143 7.01 -3.07 4.90
N VAL A 144 6.66 -4.31 5.22
CA VAL A 144 7.64 -5.25 5.77
C VAL A 144 8.52 -5.72 4.63
N ALA A 145 9.74 -5.18 4.56
CA ALA A 145 10.67 -5.43 3.48
C ALA A 145 10.79 -6.93 3.13
N THR A 146 10.82 -7.23 1.83
CA THR A 146 10.86 -8.60 1.26
C THR A 146 9.58 -9.43 1.38
N THR A 147 8.47 -8.84 1.86
CA THR A 147 7.16 -9.52 1.97
C THR A 147 6.11 -8.98 1.01
N TYR A 148 6.32 -7.80 0.43
CA TYR A 148 5.36 -7.08 -0.41
C TYR A 148 4.04 -6.73 0.30
N SER A 149 4.05 -6.61 1.63
CA SER A 149 2.87 -6.25 2.41
C SER A 149 2.34 -4.85 2.06
N GLY A 150 3.21 -3.95 1.62
CA GLY A 150 2.86 -2.59 1.21
C GLY A 150 2.08 -2.48 -0.10
N VAL A 151 1.87 -3.57 -0.85
CA VAL A 151 1.10 -3.53 -2.11
C VAL A 151 -0.34 -3.08 -1.88
N SER A 152 -1.03 -3.66 -0.89
CA SER A 152 -2.44 -3.31 -0.58
C SER A 152 -2.51 -1.87 -0.09
N VAL A 153 -1.66 -1.53 0.88
CA VAL A 153 -1.57 -0.20 1.49
C VAL A 153 -1.28 0.87 0.44
N LEU A 154 -0.26 0.68 -0.41
CA LEU A 154 0.07 1.63 -1.48
C LEU A 154 -1.10 1.83 -2.46
N SER A 155 -1.81 0.75 -2.79
CA SER A 155 -2.96 0.84 -3.70
C SER A 155 -4.12 1.61 -3.06
N HIS A 156 -4.32 1.46 -1.75
CA HIS A 156 -5.31 2.22 -0.99
C HIS A 156 -4.93 3.71 -0.90
N GLU A 157 -3.70 4.01 -0.49
CA GLU A 157 -3.23 5.39 -0.31
C GLU A 157 -3.15 6.17 -1.62
N LEU A 158 -2.75 5.52 -2.73
CA LEU A 158 -2.84 6.15 -4.04
C LEU A 158 -4.29 6.26 -4.54
N GLY A 159 -5.21 5.42 -4.06
CA GLY A 159 -6.65 5.61 -4.23
C GLY A 159 -7.10 6.92 -3.62
N HIS A 160 -6.73 7.18 -2.37
CA HIS A 160 -6.95 8.48 -1.71
C HIS A 160 -6.34 9.62 -2.52
N ALA A 161 -5.05 9.54 -2.90
CA ALA A 161 -4.39 10.59 -3.70
C ALA A 161 -5.10 10.86 -5.04
N LEU A 162 -5.71 9.84 -5.63
CA LEU A 162 -6.54 9.91 -6.85
C LEU A 162 -7.99 10.34 -6.58
N GLY A 163 -8.29 10.84 -5.39
CA GLY A 163 -9.63 11.28 -5.06
C GLY A 163 -10.60 10.11 -4.99
N MET A 164 -10.28 9.10 -4.19
CA MET A 164 -11.25 8.09 -3.76
C MET A 164 -11.37 8.19 -2.23
N PRO A 165 -12.53 8.53 -1.65
CA PRO A 165 -12.73 8.42 -0.21
C PRO A 165 -12.84 6.95 0.18
N HIS A 166 -13.00 6.66 1.48
CA HIS A 166 -13.39 5.31 1.86
C HIS A 166 -14.78 4.95 1.31
N ASP A 167 -15.00 3.66 1.07
CA ASP A 167 -16.32 3.17 0.66
C ASP A 167 -17.36 3.42 1.77
N GLY A 168 -18.46 4.08 1.41
CA GLY A 168 -19.49 4.53 2.35
C GLY A 168 -19.32 5.98 2.83
N GLU A 169 -18.26 6.67 2.43
CA GLU A 169 -18.06 8.11 2.69
C GLU A 169 -18.36 8.95 1.45
N SER A 170 -18.94 10.14 1.65
CA SER A 170 -19.18 11.09 0.56
C SER A 170 -17.85 11.65 0.03
N PRO A 171 -17.68 11.77 -1.31
CA PRO A 171 -16.54 12.45 -1.88
C PRO A 171 -16.51 13.95 -1.55
N GLN A 172 -15.32 14.55 -1.66
CA GLN A 172 -15.12 16.00 -1.48
C GLN A 172 -15.49 16.82 -2.73
N TRP A 173 -15.60 16.17 -3.89
CA TRP A 173 -16.06 16.77 -5.15
C TRP A 173 -17.55 16.54 -5.35
N HIS A 174 -18.18 17.40 -6.14
CA HIS A 174 -19.61 17.37 -6.40
C HIS A 174 -20.02 16.05 -7.10
N ASP A 175 -20.84 15.26 -6.40
CA ASP A 175 -21.45 14.03 -6.91
C ASP A 175 -22.98 14.16 -6.90
N PRO A 176 -23.59 14.67 -7.98
CA PRO A 176 -25.04 14.91 -8.03
C PRO A 176 -25.87 13.62 -7.95
N ALA A 177 -25.27 12.48 -8.28
CA ALA A 177 -25.94 11.18 -8.26
C ALA A 177 -25.82 10.47 -6.90
N ASN A 178 -25.13 11.06 -5.92
CA ASN A 178 -24.88 10.47 -4.60
C ASN A 178 -24.40 9.01 -4.69
N THR A 179 -23.53 8.72 -5.65
CA THR A 179 -23.08 7.36 -5.99
C THR A 179 -22.46 6.63 -4.81
N TRP A 180 -21.79 7.36 -3.91
CA TRP A 180 -21.16 6.83 -2.71
C TRP A 180 -22.13 6.06 -1.79
N THR A 181 -23.43 6.39 -1.79
CA THR A 181 -24.46 5.70 -1.00
C THR A 181 -24.71 4.25 -1.45
N GLN A 182 -24.22 3.88 -2.64
CA GLN A 182 -24.44 2.57 -3.25
C GLN A 182 -23.39 1.51 -2.88
N CYS A 183 -22.38 1.88 -2.09
CA CYS A 183 -21.33 0.99 -1.60
C CYS A 183 -21.14 1.21 -0.11
N LYS A 184 -20.94 0.12 0.63
CA LYS A 184 -20.71 0.16 2.08
C LYS A 184 -19.28 -0.24 2.39
N ALA A 185 -18.73 0.28 3.48
CA ALA A 185 -17.47 -0.22 4.04
C ALA A 185 -17.47 -1.76 4.23
N SER A 186 -18.63 -2.34 4.59
CA SER A 186 -18.82 -3.78 4.76
C SER A 186 -18.75 -4.61 3.47
N ASP A 187 -18.72 -3.95 2.31
CA ASP A 187 -18.52 -4.62 1.02
C ASP A 187 -17.04 -4.98 0.79
N GLU A 188 -16.15 -4.52 1.67
CA GLU A 188 -14.79 -5.04 1.83
C GLU A 188 -13.90 -4.89 0.57
N TYR A 189 -14.17 -3.87 -0.25
CA TYR A 189 -13.33 -3.48 -1.38
C TYR A 189 -12.05 -2.78 -0.90
N LEU A 190 -11.12 -2.53 -1.82
CA LEU A 190 -9.80 -1.95 -1.52
C LEU A 190 -9.88 -0.61 -0.77
N MET A 191 -10.94 0.20 -0.96
CA MET A 191 -11.14 1.46 -0.23
C MET A 191 -11.99 1.32 1.04
N ALA A 192 -12.25 0.11 1.52
CA ALA A 192 -12.81 -0.07 2.85
C ALA A 192 -11.83 0.51 3.91
N PRO A 193 -12.34 1.13 5.00
CA PRO A 193 -11.50 1.69 6.05
C PRO A 193 -10.77 0.63 6.91
N THR A 194 -11.02 -0.66 6.65
CA THR A 194 -10.37 -1.78 7.32
C THR A 194 -9.84 -2.76 6.27
N ASP A 195 -8.56 -3.12 6.37
CA ASP A 195 -7.90 -4.04 5.44
C ASP A 195 -8.29 -5.50 5.67
N GLY A 196 -7.96 -6.38 4.72
CA GLY A 196 -8.18 -7.82 4.79
C GLY A 196 -9.55 -8.29 4.33
N GLY A 197 -10.33 -7.40 3.72
CA GLY A 197 -11.65 -7.66 3.16
C GLY A 197 -11.66 -8.61 1.95
N ARG A 198 -12.78 -9.28 1.71
CA ARG A 198 -12.96 -10.26 0.61
C ARG A 198 -12.74 -9.68 -0.80
N ASN A 199 -12.94 -8.38 -0.97
CA ASN A 199 -12.79 -7.67 -2.25
C ASN A 199 -11.56 -6.74 -2.26
N SER A 200 -10.65 -6.86 -1.30
CA SER A 200 -9.49 -5.96 -1.11
C SER A 200 -8.51 -5.89 -2.30
N GLY A 201 -8.64 -6.76 -3.30
CA GLY A 201 -7.89 -6.68 -4.55
C GLY A 201 -8.50 -5.79 -5.65
N HIS A 202 -9.67 -5.19 -5.39
CA HIS A 202 -10.50 -4.49 -6.36
C HIS A 202 -11.07 -3.19 -5.78
N PHE A 203 -11.27 -2.19 -6.63
CA PHE A 203 -11.99 -0.97 -6.26
C PHE A 203 -13.50 -1.18 -6.39
N SER A 204 -14.28 -0.54 -5.52
CA SER A 204 -15.73 -0.54 -5.65
C SER A 204 -16.16 0.34 -6.84
N ARG A 205 -17.40 0.17 -7.31
CA ARG A 205 -17.97 1.08 -8.31
C ARG A 205 -18.01 2.53 -7.81
N CYS A 206 -18.14 2.74 -6.51
CA CYS A 206 -18.21 4.06 -5.89
C CYS A 206 -16.83 4.71 -5.86
N SER A 207 -15.77 3.98 -5.51
CA SER A 207 -14.39 4.51 -5.57
C SER A 207 -14.04 4.93 -7.01
N ILE A 208 -14.41 4.11 -8.01
CA ILE A 208 -14.19 4.43 -9.43
C ILE A 208 -15.00 5.66 -9.88
N ALA A 209 -16.26 5.78 -9.44
CA ALA A 209 -17.09 6.95 -9.72
C ALA A 209 -16.49 8.22 -9.10
N ALA A 210 -16.00 8.13 -7.87
CA ALA A 210 -15.37 9.23 -7.16
C ALA A 210 -14.10 9.71 -7.89
N PHE A 211 -13.22 8.79 -8.30
CA PHE A 211 -12.07 9.11 -9.15
C PHE A 211 -12.47 9.81 -10.45
N ARG A 212 -13.55 9.37 -11.11
CA ARG A 212 -14.03 9.99 -12.36
C ARG A 212 -14.53 11.42 -12.20
N LEU A 213 -15.06 11.75 -11.03
CA LEU A 213 -15.47 13.11 -10.72
C LEU A 213 -14.24 13.96 -10.39
N PHE A 214 -13.34 13.44 -9.56
CA PHE A 214 -12.10 14.12 -9.20
C PHE A 214 -11.18 14.38 -10.42
N VAL A 215 -10.98 13.40 -11.30
CA VAL A 215 -10.06 13.56 -12.45
C VAL A 215 -10.49 14.71 -13.38
N LYS A 216 -11.79 15.07 -13.41
CA LYS A 216 -12.31 16.20 -14.18
C LYS A 216 -11.98 17.56 -13.56
N THR A 217 -11.63 17.61 -12.28
CA THR A 217 -11.24 18.85 -11.59
C THR A 217 -9.74 19.14 -11.72
N LEU A 218 -8.96 18.21 -12.28
CA LEU A 218 -7.52 18.36 -12.45
C LEU A 218 -7.19 19.38 -13.54
N LYS A 219 -6.12 20.14 -13.31
CA LYS A 219 -5.58 21.08 -14.30
C LYS A 219 -4.90 20.33 -15.45
N ALA A 220 -4.81 20.98 -16.62
CA ALA A 220 -4.26 20.39 -17.84
C ALA A 220 -2.82 19.87 -17.66
N GLU A 221 -2.01 20.53 -16.83
CA GLU A 221 -0.62 20.17 -16.57
C GLU A 221 -0.47 18.79 -15.90
N CYS A 222 -1.49 18.34 -15.16
CA CYS A 222 -1.50 17.01 -14.52
C CYS A 222 -1.63 15.87 -15.53
N PHE A 223 -2.08 16.13 -16.76
CA PHE A 223 -2.18 15.11 -17.80
C PHE A 223 -0.89 14.95 -18.61
N LEU A 224 0.10 15.82 -18.39
CA LEU A 224 1.39 15.79 -19.08
C LEU A 224 2.34 14.83 -18.36
N VAL A 225 2.98 13.94 -19.12
CA VAL A 225 4.11 13.14 -18.62
C VAL A 225 5.37 14.00 -18.70
N LYS A 226 5.95 14.35 -17.54
CA LYS A 226 7.11 15.26 -17.46
C LYS A 226 8.44 14.51 -17.56
N SER A 227 8.47 13.24 -17.21
CA SER A 227 9.65 12.40 -17.30
C SER A 227 10.05 12.15 -18.76
N LYS A 228 11.34 12.37 -19.03
CA LYS A 228 11.96 12.10 -20.33
C LYS A 228 12.42 10.65 -20.46
N THR A 229 12.70 9.99 -19.33
CA THR A 229 13.29 8.64 -19.27
C THR A 229 12.25 7.63 -18.82
N ARG A 230 12.05 6.57 -19.60
CA ARG A 230 11.22 5.41 -19.23
C ARG A 230 12.12 4.27 -18.78
N TYR A 231 11.99 3.84 -17.53
CA TYR A 231 12.65 2.62 -17.07
C TYR A 231 11.78 1.42 -17.46
N SER A 232 12.21 0.67 -18.48
CA SER A 232 11.42 -0.41 -19.09
C SER A 232 11.60 -1.80 -18.46
N GLN A 233 12.41 -1.93 -17.41
CA GLN A 233 12.70 -3.24 -16.82
C GLN A 233 11.78 -3.57 -15.64
N THR A 234 10.50 -3.79 -15.94
CA THR A 234 9.62 -4.46 -14.98
C THR A 234 9.92 -5.96 -14.97
N PRO A 235 10.19 -6.57 -13.81
CA PRO A 235 10.36 -8.02 -13.75
C PRO A 235 9.09 -8.73 -14.26
N LYS A 236 9.25 -9.69 -15.18
CA LYS A 236 8.13 -10.37 -15.84
C LYS A 236 7.40 -11.38 -14.95
N GLU A 237 8.12 -11.95 -13.97
CA GLU A 237 7.59 -12.96 -13.05
C GLU A 237 7.05 -12.33 -11.77
N LEU A 238 5.86 -12.78 -11.34
CA LEU A 238 5.30 -12.39 -10.06
C LEU A 238 6.10 -12.99 -8.89
N PRO A 239 6.39 -12.20 -7.83
CA PRO A 239 7.26 -12.65 -6.74
C PRO A 239 6.67 -13.80 -5.92
N GLY A 240 5.34 -13.97 -5.92
CA GLY A 240 4.67 -15.05 -5.21
C GLY A 240 5.04 -16.44 -5.72
N LEU A 241 5.43 -16.59 -6.99
CA LEU A 241 5.87 -17.87 -7.56
C LEU A 241 7.09 -18.45 -6.81
N LYS A 242 7.93 -17.57 -6.25
CA LYS A 242 9.13 -17.96 -5.51
C LYS A 242 8.90 -17.97 -4.00
N MET A 243 7.69 -17.67 -3.51
CA MET A 243 7.35 -17.56 -2.08
C MET A 243 6.43 -18.69 -1.64
N ASN A 244 6.74 -19.32 -0.49
CA ASN A 244 5.81 -20.22 0.18
C ASN A 244 5.24 -19.58 1.45
N ALA A 245 4.12 -20.12 1.95
CA ALA A 245 3.36 -19.56 3.07
C ALA A 245 4.20 -19.44 4.36
N THR A 246 4.95 -20.47 4.74
CA THR A 246 5.78 -20.45 5.96
C THR A 246 6.90 -19.43 5.85
N ARG A 247 7.53 -19.29 4.67
CA ARG A 247 8.58 -18.29 4.44
C ARG A 247 8.03 -16.88 4.50
N LEU A 248 6.83 -16.63 3.97
CA LEU A 248 6.15 -15.35 4.08
C LEU A 248 5.90 -15.01 5.56
N CYS A 249 5.26 -15.90 6.32
CA CYS A 249 4.99 -15.67 7.74
C CYS A 249 6.25 -15.42 8.58
N LYS A 250 7.31 -16.21 8.37
CA LYS A 250 8.60 -16.01 9.06
C LYS A 250 9.24 -14.66 8.73
N LYS A 251 9.09 -14.17 7.50
CA LYS A 251 9.57 -12.83 7.11
C LYS A 251 8.72 -11.71 7.71
N THR A 252 7.38 -11.85 7.66
CA THR A 252 6.45 -10.88 8.24
C THR A 252 6.65 -10.73 9.75
N TYR A 253 6.92 -11.83 10.44
CA TYR A 253 7.07 -11.88 11.90
C TYR A 253 8.49 -12.23 12.33
N SER A 254 9.49 -11.66 11.68
CA SER A 254 10.91 -12.02 11.86
C SER A 254 11.47 -11.76 13.26
N LYS A 255 10.75 -11.02 14.11
CA LYS A 255 11.11 -10.77 15.52
C LYS A 255 10.82 -11.98 16.42
N PHE A 256 9.97 -12.89 15.97
CA PHE A 256 9.55 -14.07 16.73
C PHE A 256 10.32 -15.30 16.26
N LYS A 257 10.71 -16.17 17.20
CA LYS A 257 11.53 -17.35 16.87
C LYS A 257 10.69 -18.45 16.24
N HIS A 258 9.51 -18.68 16.80
CA HIS A 258 8.65 -19.80 16.42
C HIS A 258 7.42 -19.30 15.65
N VAL A 259 7.58 -19.19 14.33
CA VAL A 259 6.51 -18.79 13.41
C VAL A 259 6.23 -19.87 12.38
N THR A 260 4.96 -20.21 12.22
CA THR A 260 4.46 -21.20 11.26
C THR A 260 3.34 -20.62 10.40
N SER A 261 2.96 -21.31 9.33
CA SER A 261 1.81 -20.95 8.52
C SER A 261 0.74 -22.05 8.58
N ARG A 262 -0.52 -21.65 8.50
CA ARG A 262 -1.67 -22.55 8.33
C ARG A 262 -2.49 -22.09 7.13
N LEU A 263 -2.73 -23.02 6.22
CA LEU A 263 -3.60 -22.84 5.06
C LEU A 263 -4.91 -23.56 5.32
N THR A 264 -6.03 -22.87 5.11
CA THR A 264 -7.35 -23.49 5.04
C THR A 264 -7.96 -23.18 3.68
N THR A 265 -8.95 -23.97 3.24
CA THR A 265 -9.66 -23.72 1.98
C THR A 265 -10.27 -22.32 1.95
N GLU A 266 -10.86 -21.87 3.07
CA GLU A 266 -11.49 -20.56 3.20
C GLU A 266 -10.51 -19.39 3.05
N PHE A 267 -9.35 -19.45 3.73
CA PHE A 267 -8.32 -18.41 3.63
C PHE A 267 -7.63 -18.45 2.26
N SER A 268 -7.32 -19.65 1.75
CA SER A 268 -6.62 -19.80 0.46
C SER A 268 -7.48 -19.33 -0.72
N ALA A 269 -8.80 -19.56 -0.68
CA ALA A 269 -9.72 -19.04 -1.70
C ALA A 269 -9.69 -17.51 -1.82
N ARG A 270 -9.42 -16.83 -0.70
CA ARG A 270 -9.26 -15.37 -0.59
C ARG A 270 -7.79 -14.94 -0.66
N CYS A 271 -6.87 -15.81 -1.04
CA CYS A 271 -5.44 -15.47 -1.07
C CYS A 271 -4.92 -14.92 0.26
N GLN A 272 -5.32 -15.57 1.35
CA GLN A 272 -4.87 -15.27 2.70
C GLN A 272 -4.22 -16.50 3.33
N ILE A 273 -3.31 -16.25 4.26
CA ILE A 273 -2.65 -17.26 5.09
C ILE A 273 -2.79 -16.89 6.55
N LEU A 274 -2.86 -17.90 7.43
CA LEU A 274 -2.73 -17.67 8.86
C LEU A 274 -1.26 -17.82 9.25
N CYS A 275 -0.68 -16.77 9.78
CA CYS A 275 0.65 -16.76 10.35
C CYS A 275 0.57 -16.92 11.87
N CYS A 276 0.95 -18.10 12.35
CA CYS A 276 0.84 -18.49 13.75
C CYS A 276 2.15 -18.23 14.48
N ILE A 277 2.09 -17.35 15.48
CA ILE A 277 3.21 -16.96 16.33
C ILE A 277 3.06 -17.70 17.65
N HIS A 278 3.85 -18.76 17.83
CA HIS A 278 3.71 -19.66 18.98
C HIS A 278 4.01 -18.94 20.30
N ASP A 279 4.98 -18.02 20.30
CA ASP A 279 5.35 -17.19 21.45
C ASP A 279 4.17 -16.36 21.99
N LEU A 280 3.17 -16.06 21.14
CA LEU A 280 1.96 -15.29 21.50
C LEU A 280 0.70 -16.16 21.58
N GLY A 281 0.77 -17.44 21.20
CA GLY A 281 -0.39 -18.34 21.14
C GLY A 281 -1.49 -17.90 20.15
N TYR A 282 -1.16 -17.07 19.14
CA TYR A 282 -2.14 -16.47 18.23
C TYR A 282 -1.73 -16.57 16.76
N CYS A 283 -2.72 -16.60 15.87
CA CYS A 283 -2.51 -16.59 14.42
C CYS A 283 -3.15 -15.36 13.78
N TYR A 284 -2.39 -14.65 12.95
CA TYR A 284 -2.88 -13.48 12.22
C TYR A 284 -3.11 -13.82 10.74
N ALA A 285 -4.24 -13.39 10.20
CA ALA A 285 -4.48 -13.45 8.76
C ALA A 285 -3.57 -12.44 8.03
N LYS A 286 -2.90 -12.89 6.97
CA LYS A 286 -2.06 -12.07 6.10
C LYS A 286 -2.33 -12.38 4.64
N ASN A 287 -2.24 -11.35 3.81
CA ASN A 287 -2.42 -11.48 2.37
C ASN A 287 -1.26 -12.28 1.78
N MET A 288 -1.58 -13.23 0.90
CA MET A 288 -0.62 -13.86 0.01
C MET A 288 -0.15 -12.85 -1.05
N ILE A 289 1.08 -13.04 -1.51
CA ILE A 289 1.65 -12.25 -2.61
C ILE A 289 1.06 -12.77 -3.94
N ASP A 290 0.84 -11.86 -4.90
CA ASP A 290 0.47 -12.25 -6.25
C ASP A 290 1.47 -13.27 -6.81
N GLY A 291 0.97 -14.36 -7.39
CA GLY A 291 1.74 -15.51 -7.87
C GLY A 291 1.86 -16.68 -6.87
N MET A 292 1.55 -16.51 -5.58
CA MET A 292 1.60 -17.62 -4.62
C MET A 292 0.55 -18.68 -4.95
N SER A 293 0.89 -19.96 -4.75
CA SER A 293 -0.06 -21.05 -4.89
C SER A 293 -1.16 -20.97 -3.82
N CYS A 294 -2.41 -21.13 -4.26
CA CYS A 294 -3.61 -21.10 -3.41
C CYS A 294 -4.48 -22.35 -3.57
N GLY A 295 -4.02 -23.34 -4.34
CA GLY A 295 -4.70 -24.58 -4.63
C GLY A 295 -4.06 -25.31 -5.82
N ASN A 296 -4.64 -26.45 -6.19
CA ASN A 296 -4.14 -27.27 -7.30
C ASN A 296 -4.13 -26.46 -8.61
N SER A 297 -2.94 -26.19 -9.14
CA SER A 297 -2.71 -25.39 -10.36
C SER A 297 -3.36 -23.99 -10.33
N LYS A 298 -3.63 -23.44 -9.14
CA LYS A 298 -4.19 -22.09 -8.97
C LYS A 298 -3.21 -21.19 -8.25
N THR A 299 -3.18 -19.92 -8.64
CA THR A 299 -2.36 -18.90 -7.99
C THR A 299 -3.19 -17.74 -7.51
N CYS A 300 -2.60 -16.91 -6.66
CA CYS A 300 -3.16 -15.64 -6.24
C CYS A 300 -2.90 -14.54 -7.24
N LEU A 301 -3.92 -13.76 -7.56
CA LEU A 301 -3.78 -12.51 -8.29
C LEU A 301 -4.90 -11.59 -7.83
N ARG A 302 -4.55 -10.36 -7.42
CA ARG A 302 -5.56 -9.37 -6.98
C ARG A 302 -6.48 -9.93 -5.89
N HIS A 303 -5.90 -10.60 -4.91
CA HIS A 303 -6.60 -11.20 -3.78
C HIS A 303 -7.65 -12.28 -4.16
N LYS A 304 -7.57 -12.83 -5.37
CA LYS A 304 -8.43 -13.92 -5.84
C LYS A 304 -7.61 -15.15 -6.23
N CYS A 305 -8.02 -16.30 -5.69
CA CYS A 305 -7.46 -17.58 -6.08
C CYS A 305 -8.10 -18.06 -7.39
N GLY A 306 -7.29 -18.35 -8.41
CA GLY A 306 -7.80 -18.78 -9.71
C GLY A 306 -6.73 -19.31 -10.66
N TYR A 307 -7.18 -19.69 -11.86
CA TYR A 307 -6.29 -20.03 -12.96
C TYR A 307 -5.84 -18.74 -13.64
N HIS A 308 -4.66 -18.28 -13.28
CA HIS A 308 -4.00 -17.14 -13.91
C HIS A 308 -2.84 -17.72 -14.69
N GLY A 309 -2.95 -17.79 -16.02
CA GLY A 309 -1.88 -18.35 -16.86
C GLY A 309 -0.60 -17.57 -16.66
N HIS A 310 0.48 -18.28 -16.30
CA HIS A 310 1.86 -17.75 -16.25
C HIS A 310 2.69 -18.44 -17.32
#